data_AF-A0A9D5FMX5-F1
#
_entry.id   AF-A0A9D5FMX5-F1
#
_cell.length_a   1.000
_cell.length_b   1.000
_cell.length_c   1.000
_cell.angle_alpha   90.00
_cell.angle_beta   90.00
_cell.angle_gamma   90.00
#
_symmetry.space_group_name_H-M   'P 1'
#
loop_
_entity.id
_entity.type
_entity.pdbx_description
1 polymer ?
#
loop_
_entity_poly.entity_id
_entity_poly.type
_entity_poly.pdbx_seq_one_letter_code
_entity_poly.pdbx_strand_id
1 'polypeptide(L)'
;MDGKPKNQECLSRETRALVTEARAMIMWGSKPSEVREFLLTNGMDENQAGVVIGTCLSERHNDIRQLGIRNVTIGSIVLPVSVIGMFVVWRTRVFDDIFSILFLAAAYAVWQLARGISRLIDTKKEPGSISDMDP
;
A
#
# COMPACT_ATOMS: atom_id res chain seq x y z
N MET A 1 34.12 33.33 -5.09
CA MET A 1 32.74 33.81 -4.89
C MET A 1 31.94 33.35 -6.07
N ASP A 2 31.28 32.20 -5.89
CA ASP A 2 30.65 31.44 -6.97
C ASP A 2 29.20 31.95 -7.13
N GLY A 3 29.03 32.92 -8.01
CA GLY A 3 27.75 33.57 -8.28
C GLY A 3 26.89 32.70 -9.18
N LYS A 4 26.29 31.64 -8.64
CA LYS A 4 25.21 30.95 -9.35
C LYS A 4 24.02 31.91 -9.49
N PRO A 5 23.42 32.02 -10.70
CA PRO A 5 22.33 32.94 -10.93
C PRO A 5 21.10 32.52 -10.10
N LYS A 6 20.58 33.44 -9.27
CA LYS A 6 19.38 33.26 -8.44
C LYS A 6 18.18 32.64 -9.19
N ASN A 7 18.09 32.81 -10.50
CA ASN A 7 17.04 32.23 -11.34
C ASN A 7 17.09 30.70 -11.43
N GLN A 8 18.27 30.07 -11.31
CA GLN A 8 18.36 28.60 -11.29
C GLN A 8 17.82 28.00 -9.98
N GLU A 9 17.92 28.72 -8.86
CA GLU A 9 17.37 28.23 -7.58
C GLU A 9 15.85 28.33 -7.54
N CYS A 10 15.24 29.41 -8.05
CA CYS A 10 13.78 29.53 -8.12
C CYS A 10 13.14 28.45 -9.00
N LEU A 11 13.68 28.23 -10.20
CA LEU A 11 13.22 27.16 -11.10
C LEU A 11 13.29 25.78 -10.43
N SER A 12 14.35 25.50 -9.67
CA SER A 12 14.48 24.23 -8.95
C SER A 12 13.46 24.04 -7.82
N ARG A 13 12.97 25.12 -7.21
CA ARG A 13 11.94 25.05 -6.15
C ARG A 13 10.56 24.77 -6.74
N GLU A 14 10.21 25.41 -7.85
CA GLU A 14 8.94 25.18 -8.55
C GLU A 14 8.85 23.73 -9.05
N THR A 15 9.92 23.21 -9.65
CA THR A 15 9.96 21.80 -10.08
C THR A 15 9.78 20.84 -8.90
N ARG A 16 10.40 21.12 -7.74
CA ARG A 16 10.23 20.29 -6.53
C ARG A 16 8.80 20.33 -5.98
N ALA A 17 8.15 21.49 -6.03
CA ALA A 17 6.75 21.62 -5.62
C ALA A 17 5.84 20.78 -6.51
N LEU A 18 6.00 20.88 -7.84
CA LEU A 18 5.25 20.07 -8.81
C LEU A 18 5.46 18.56 -8.63
N VAL A 19 6.70 18.13 -8.38
CA VAL A 19 7.00 16.72 -8.08
C VAL A 19 6.33 16.26 -6.79
N THR A 20 6.31 17.11 -5.75
CA THR A 20 5.67 16.79 -4.47
C THR A 20 4.16 16.66 -4.62
N GLU A 21 3.54 17.54 -5.40
CA GLU A 21 2.11 17.52 -5.68
C GLU A 21 1.72 16.31 -6.54
N ALA A 22 2.48 16.01 -7.59
CA ALA A 22 2.31 14.81 -8.40
C ALA A 22 2.43 13.52 -7.56
N ARG A 23 3.39 13.48 -6.62
CA ARG A 23 3.54 12.36 -5.68
C ARG A 23 2.32 12.24 -4.77
N ALA A 24 1.80 13.34 -4.26
CA ALA A 24 0.57 13.35 -3.49
C ALA A 24 -0.58 12.77 -4.31
N MET A 25 -0.84 13.28 -5.53
CA MET A 25 -1.89 12.76 -6.40
C MET A 25 -1.81 11.25 -6.61
N ILE A 26 -0.60 10.71 -6.86
CA ILE A 26 -0.38 9.26 -7.00
C ILE A 26 -0.67 8.52 -5.69
N MET A 27 -0.26 9.05 -4.53
CA MET A 27 -0.56 8.44 -3.23
C MET A 27 -2.07 8.44 -2.93
N TRP A 28 -2.78 9.52 -3.28
CA TRP A 28 -4.24 9.66 -3.12
C TRP A 28 -5.05 8.94 -4.19
N GLY A 29 -4.42 8.13 -5.05
CA GLY A 29 -5.15 7.25 -5.97
C GLY A 29 -5.50 7.84 -7.34
N SER A 30 -5.04 9.06 -7.65
CA SER A 30 -5.23 9.63 -8.99
C SER A 30 -4.58 8.75 -10.07
N LYS A 31 -5.18 8.74 -11.26
CA LYS A 31 -4.68 7.90 -12.35
C LYS A 31 -3.34 8.44 -12.87
N PRO A 32 -2.40 7.58 -13.30
CA PRO A 32 -1.14 8.02 -13.90
C PRO A 32 -1.32 8.96 -15.10
N SER A 33 -2.43 8.80 -15.84
CA SER A 33 -2.80 9.68 -16.95
C SER A 33 -3.14 11.11 -16.50
N GLU A 34 -3.87 11.27 -15.39
CA GLU A 34 -4.25 12.58 -14.83
C GLU A 34 -3.01 13.30 -14.27
N VAL A 35 -2.11 12.55 -13.62
CA VAL A 35 -0.86 13.10 -13.08
C VAL A 35 0.10 13.50 -14.21
N ARG A 36 0.12 12.74 -15.32
CA ARG A 36 0.87 13.12 -16.52
C ARG A 36 0.36 14.41 -17.13
N GLU A 37 -0.94 14.53 -17.28
CA GLU A 37 -1.57 15.74 -17.82
C GLU A 37 -1.30 16.97 -16.92
N PHE A 38 -1.35 16.79 -15.59
CA PHE A 38 -0.97 17.82 -14.63
C PHE A 38 0.48 18.28 -14.80
N LEU A 39 1.43 17.34 -14.90
CA LEU A 39 2.86 17.67 -15.06
C LEU A 39 3.15 18.36 -16.40
N LEU A 40 2.54 17.90 -17.49
CA LEU A 40 2.68 18.51 -18.81
C LEU A 40 2.09 19.93 -18.86
N THR A 41 0.93 20.14 -18.24
CA THR A 41 0.27 21.46 -18.20
C THR A 41 1.08 22.48 -17.40
N ASN A 42 1.85 22.02 -16.42
CA ASN A 42 2.78 22.85 -15.64
C ASN A 42 4.17 23.01 -16.29
N GLY A 43 4.32 22.60 -17.56
CA GLY A 43 5.53 22.84 -18.35
C GLY A 43 6.67 21.84 -18.11
N MET A 44 6.38 20.70 -17.47
CA MET A 44 7.36 19.61 -17.38
C MET A 44 7.46 18.87 -18.72
N ASP A 45 8.69 18.54 -19.14
CA ASP A 45 8.91 17.74 -20.35
C ASP A 45 8.30 16.34 -20.21
N GLU A 46 7.82 15.77 -21.31
CA GLU A 46 7.16 14.47 -21.35
C GLU A 46 8.05 13.34 -20.81
N ASN A 47 9.36 13.38 -21.10
CA ASN A 47 10.29 12.38 -20.58
C ASN A 47 10.51 12.54 -19.08
N GLN A 48 10.61 13.78 -18.59
CA GLN A 48 10.76 14.05 -17.15
C GLN A 48 9.51 13.64 -16.37
N ALA A 49 8.31 13.96 -16.89
CA ALA A 49 7.05 13.56 -16.29
C ALA A 49 6.92 12.04 -16.20
N GLY A 50 7.31 11.31 -17.26
CA GLY A 50 7.33 9.84 -17.25
C GLY A 50 8.24 9.25 -16.18
N VAL A 51 9.44 9.80 -16.00
CA VAL A 51 10.39 9.36 -14.97
C VAL A 51 9.86 9.61 -13.56
N VAL A 52 9.26 10.79 -13.31
CA VAL A 52 8.68 11.15 -12.00
C VAL A 52 7.53 10.23 -11.65
N ILE A 53 6.61 9.99 -12.59
CA ILE A 53 5.46 9.10 -12.39
C ILE A 53 5.92 7.66 -12.15
N GLY A 54 6.87 7.16 -12.95
CA GLY A 54 7.41 5.81 -12.78
C GLY A 54 8.05 5.60 -11.41
N THR A 55 8.82 6.59 -10.94
CA THR A 55 9.45 6.56 -9.61
C THR A 55 8.38 6.53 -8.50
N CYS A 56 7.40 7.45 -8.54
CA CYS A 56 6.34 7.51 -7.53
C CYS A 56 5.46 6.26 -7.50
N LEU A 57 5.16 5.67 -8.66
CA LEU A 57 4.42 4.40 -8.74
C LEU A 57 5.23 3.24 -8.14
N SER A 58 6.55 3.22 -8.35
CA SER A 58 7.41 2.20 -7.77
C SER A 58 7.47 2.29 -6.23
N GLU A 59 7.54 3.50 -5.67
CA GLU A 59 7.46 3.73 -4.23
C GLU A 59 6.12 3.26 -3.67
N ARG A 60 5.02 3.69 -4.28
CA ARG A 60 3.67 3.28 -3.89
C ARG A 60 3.48 1.76 -3.93
N HIS A 61 3.99 1.08 -4.97
CA HIS A 61 3.95 -0.37 -5.05
C HIS A 61 4.72 -1.04 -3.92
N ASN A 62 5.86 -0.48 -3.51
CA ASN A 62 6.64 -1.06 -2.43
C ASN A 62 5.93 -0.93 -1.07
N ASP A 63 5.31 0.22 -0.83
CA ASP A 63 4.53 0.47 0.40
C ASP A 63 3.30 -0.45 0.47
N ILE A 64 2.55 -0.60 -0.63
CA ILE A 64 1.40 -1.52 -0.70
C ILE A 64 1.84 -2.97 -0.43
N ARG A 65 2.99 -3.39 -0.99
CA ARG A 65 3.54 -4.74 -0.74
C ARG A 65 3.94 -4.92 0.71
N GLN A 66 4.51 -3.91 1.36
CA GLN A 66 4.88 -3.99 2.78
C GLN A 66 3.64 -4.18 3.68
N LEU A 67 2.55 -3.45 3.41
CA LEU A 67 1.27 -3.62 4.09
C LEU A 67 0.66 -5.01 3.84
N GLY A 68 0.72 -5.50 2.60
CA GLY A 68 0.28 -6.85 2.25
C GLY A 68 1.06 -7.93 3.01
N ILE A 69 2.39 -7.82 3.04
CA ILE A 69 3.28 -8.74 3.78
C ILE A 69 2.96 -8.74 5.27
N ARG A 70 2.77 -7.57 5.90
CA ARG A 70 2.44 -7.48 7.33
C ARG A 70 1.17 -8.26 7.67
N ASN A 71 0.12 -8.11 6.86
CA ASN A 71 -1.14 -8.82 7.08
C ASN A 71 -1.01 -10.32 6.87
N VAL A 72 -0.24 -10.75 5.86
CA VAL A 72 0.06 -12.18 5.63
C VAL A 72 0.83 -12.78 6.79
N THR A 73 1.82 -12.08 7.35
CA THR A 73 2.60 -12.55 8.50
C THR A 73 1.72 -12.73 9.74
N ILE A 74 0.83 -11.77 10.05
CA ILE A 74 -0.11 -11.89 11.18
C ILE A 74 -1.03 -13.10 10.96
N GLY A 75 -1.63 -13.23 9.77
CA GLY A 75 -2.48 -14.37 9.44
C GLY A 75 -1.74 -15.70 9.54
N SER A 76 -0.49 -15.77 9.08
CA SER A 76 0.34 -16.98 9.12
C SER A 76 0.71 -17.43 10.52
N ILE A 77 0.73 -16.55 11.52
CA ILE A 77 1.02 -16.92 12.91
C ILE A 77 -0.27 -17.29 13.65
N VAL A 78 -1.34 -16.54 13.45
CA VAL A 78 -2.61 -16.77 14.18
C VAL A 78 -3.30 -18.06 13.72
N LEU A 79 -3.25 -18.39 12.42
CA LEU A 79 -3.88 -19.61 11.91
C LEU A 79 -3.35 -20.91 12.54
N PRO A 80 -2.03 -21.20 12.56
CA PRO A 80 -1.53 -22.43 13.16
C PRO A 80 -1.79 -22.47 14.66
N VAL A 81 -1.72 -21.34 15.38
CA VAL A 81 -2.04 -21.28 16.82
C VAL A 81 -3.50 -21.66 17.06
N SER A 82 -4.44 -21.10 16.29
CA SER A 82 -5.87 -21.43 16.40
C SER A 82 -6.16 -22.89 16.02
N VAL A 83 -5.52 -23.42 14.97
CA VAL A 83 -5.68 -24.83 14.56
C VAL A 83 -5.16 -25.80 15.61
N ILE A 84 -3.97 -25.53 16.18
CA ILE A 84 -3.40 -26.34 17.26
C ILE A 84 -4.30 -26.28 18.50
N GLY A 85 -4.76 -25.08 18.89
CA GLY A 85 -5.68 -24.91 20.01
C GLY A 85 -6.97 -25.70 19.81
N MET A 86 -7.58 -25.61 18.63
CA MET A 86 -8.80 -26.34 18.28
C MET A 86 -8.60 -27.86 18.32
N PHE A 87 -7.45 -28.35 17.85
CA PHE A 87 -7.09 -29.77 17.93
C PHE A 87 -6.97 -30.26 19.38
N VAL A 88 -6.35 -29.46 20.27
CA VAL A 88 -6.21 -29.80 21.69
C VAL A 88 -7.59 -29.87 22.37
N VAL A 89 -8.45 -28.85 22.16
CA VAL A 89 -9.81 -28.81 22.73
C VAL A 89 -10.65 -29.99 22.23
N TRP A 90 -10.56 -30.31 20.94
CA TRP A 90 -11.26 -31.46 20.37
C TRP A 90 -10.77 -32.78 20.99
N ARG A 91 -9.47 -32.93 21.22
CA ARG A 91 -8.86 -34.14 21.80
C ARG A 91 -9.26 -34.36 23.26
N THR A 92 -9.41 -33.29 24.03
CA THR A 92 -9.84 -33.35 25.44
C THR A 92 -11.36 -33.45 25.60
N ARG A 93 -12.13 -33.35 24.51
CA ARG A 93 -13.61 -33.34 24.48
C ARG A 93 -14.26 -32.30 25.40
N VAL A 94 -13.51 -31.23 25.70
CA VAL A 94 -14.03 -30.09 26.45
C VAL A 94 -14.77 -29.21 25.45
N PHE A 95 -16.01 -29.58 25.12
CA PHE A 95 -16.88 -28.80 24.25
C PHE A 95 -17.53 -27.67 25.05
N ASP A 96 -16.71 -26.73 25.51
CA ASP A 96 -17.13 -25.51 26.17
C ASP A 96 -17.08 -24.32 25.20
N ASP A 97 -17.55 -23.15 25.66
CA ASP A 97 -17.54 -21.84 24.97
C ASP A 97 -16.19 -21.49 24.30
N ILE A 98 -15.10 -22.08 24.77
CA ILE A 98 -13.74 -21.97 24.22
C ILE A 98 -13.68 -22.39 22.75
N PHE A 99 -14.45 -23.40 22.33
CA PHE A 99 -14.47 -23.85 20.94
C PHE A 99 -15.02 -22.77 20.01
N SER A 100 -16.07 -22.06 20.44
CA SER A 100 -16.66 -20.94 19.69
C SER A 100 -15.67 -19.80 19.52
N ILE A 101 -14.91 -19.46 20.58
CA ILE A 101 -13.88 -18.40 20.54
C ILE A 101 -12.75 -18.79 19.58
N LEU A 102 -12.26 -20.03 19.65
CA LEU A 102 -11.22 -20.55 18.75
C LEU A 102 -11.68 -20.58 17.28
N PHE A 103 -12.93 -20.97 17.04
CA PHE A 103 -13.51 -20.97 15.69
C PHE A 103 -13.60 -19.54 15.11
N LEU A 104 -14.05 -18.57 15.91
CA LEU A 104 -14.06 -17.15 15.55
C LEU A 104 -12.66 -16.64 15.25
N ALA A 105 -11.67 -16.98 16.09
CA ALA A 105 -10.27 -16.60 15.86
C ALA A 105 -9.70 -17.22 14.58
N ALA A 106 -10.01 -18.49 14.29
CA ALA A 106 -9.60 -19.16 13.05
C ALA A 106 -10.25 -18.51 11.82
N ALA A 107 -11.55 -18.22 11.87
CA ALA A 107 -12.27 -17.52 10.80
C ALA A 107 -11.68 -16.12 10.54
N TYR A 108 -11.36 -15.37 11.60
CA TYR A 108 -10.70 -14.07 11.50
C TYR A 108 -9.31 -14.17 10.86
N ALA A 109 -8.52 -15.17 11.23
CA ALA A 109 -7.19 -15.40 10.65
C ALA A 109 -7.26 -15.75 9.15
N VAL A 110 -8.23 -16.59 8.74
CA VAL A 110 -8.48 -16.88 7.33
C VAL A 110 -8.90 -15.62 6.57
N TRP A 111 -9.79 -14.81 7.15
CA TRP A 111 -10.19 -13.53 6.56
C TRP A 111 -9.00 -12.58 6.36
N GLN A 112 -8.10 -12.47 7.35
CA GLN A 112 -6.91 -11.64 7.22
C GLN A 112 -5.91 -12.17 6.19
N LEU A 113 -5.73 -13.49 6.08
CA LEU A 113 -4.94 -14.07 5.00
C LEU A 113 -5.56 -13.78 3.63
N ALA A 114 -6.87 -13.95 3.48
CA ALA A 114 -7.56 -13.65 2.23
C ALA A 114 -7.38 -12.18 1.83
N ARG A 115 -7.54 -11.23 2.77
CA ARG A 115 -7.27 -9.81 2.53
C ARG A 115 -5.80 -9.53 2.16
N GLY A 116 -4.85 -10.16 2.85
CA GLY A 116 -3.42 -10.02 2.53
C GLY A 116 -3.07 -10.55 1.14
N ILE A 117 -3.61 -11.71 0.77
CA ILE A 117 -3.43 -12.34 -0.54
C ILE A 117 -4.09 -11.50 -1.65
N SER A 118 -5.32 -11.04 -1.45
CA SER A 118 -5.98 -10.15 -2.42
C SER A 118 -5.17 -8.88 -2.65
N ARG A 119 -4.60 -8.26 -1.60
CA ARG A 119 -3.72 -7.09 -1.75
C ARG A 119 -2.43 -7.38 -2.54
N LEU A 120 -1.91 -8.62 -2.47
CA LEU A 120 -0.75 -9.03 -3.26
C LEU A 120 -1.12 -9.23 -4.75
N ILE A 121 -2.32 -9.76 -5.02
CA ILE A 121 -2.81 -10.06 -6.37
C ILE A 121 -3.34 -8.80 -7.09
N ASP A 122 -4.06 -7.92 -6.38
CA ASP A 122 -4.69 -6.71 -6.95
C ASP A 122 -3.74 -5.51 -7.11
N THR A 123 -2.43 -5.70 -6.94
CA THR A 123 -1.41 -4.67 -7.22
C THR A 123 -1.48 -4.09 -8.64
N LYS A 124 -2.26 -4.68 -9.56
CA LYS A 124 -2.43 -4.21 -10.94
C LYS A 124 -3.80 -3.58 -11.25
N LYS A 125 -4.78 -3.59 -10.35
CA LYS A 125 -6.18 -3.28 -10.73
C LYS A 125 -6.86 -2.09 -10.06
N GLU A 126 -6.31 -1.46 -9.03
CA GLU A 126 -7.03 -0.37 -8.35
C GLU A 126 -6.46 1.05 -8.61
N PRO A 127 -7.22 1.92 -9.30
CA PRO A 127 -7.11 3.38 -9.18
C PRO A 127 -7.81 3.86 -7.89
N GLY A 128 -7.44 3.29 -6.73
CA GLY A 128 -8.03 3.61 -5.42
C GLY A 128 -7.04 4.31 -4.49
N SER A 129 -7.50 5.26 -3.70
CA SER A 129 -6.70 6.06 -2.76
C SER A 129 -6.09 5.23 -1.62
N ILE A 130 -4.85 5.53 -1.21
CA ILE A 130 -4.23 4.92 -0.03
C ILE A 130 -5.00 5.25 1.26
N SER A 131 -5.80 6.34 1.29
CA SER A 131 -6.61 6.74 2.46
C SER A 131 -7.66 5.73 2.86
N ASP A 132 -8.05 4.81 1.98
CA ASP A 132 -9.06 3.79 2.25
C ASP A 132 -8.46 2.50 2.84
N MET A 133 -7.13 2.46 3.01
CA MET A 133 -6.40 1.24 3.41
C MET A 133 -6.10 1.10 4.90
N ASP A 134 -6.41 2.12 5.72
CA ASP A 134 -6.34 2.06 7.18
C ASP A 134 -7.70 1.60 7.77
N PRO A 135 -7.72 0.56 8.64
CA PRO A 135 -8.89 0.22 9.45
C PRO A 135 -9.07 1.14 10.67
#